data_AF-A0A1J5CJF5-F1
#
_entry.id   AF-A0A1J5CJF5-F1
#
_cell.length_a   1.000
_cell.length_b   1.000
_cell.length_c   1.000
_cell.angle_alpha   90.00
_cell.angle_beta   90.00
_cell.angle_gamma   90.00
#
_symmetry.space_group_name_H-M   'P 1'
#
loop_
_entity.id
_entity.type
_entity.pdbx_description
1 polymer ?
#
loop_
_entity_poly.entity_id
_entity_poly.type
_entity_poly.pdbx_seq_one_letter_code
_entity_poly.pdbx_strand_id
1 'polypeptide(L)'
;MGLSSVLINKKSDPHKNIWVTSFVIGAIAGAAFAGMGIALFGVGAKSKLNFILASLGVGASMGGVIGWFGREIVLGLITLVLTELEDKVGLQRLAFTSTKSGLSRDLDIFDQMFNLVVSILKRVLLISFRLEEASGDLDRTAQVSSQVIKEIVEKVEQVNKNAVDNAANLRETISSLESSFSITKDISSKLVIAREDSQGVAQIAQGTQSSVKEAVTKMVKIKELTEGSAKLVNDLNDRSKQIGAILTEIANIAEKTNLLALNAAIEAARAGEQGRGFAVVAEEVRKLARGSAESSKKINNLINDILQKTENAAEMMRSNTSKVYEGMDVVNAVNAGLGKMVETALTLNEIIKDISTSAQQQSETSDQMYQKVNTISKITDQISLQIQNVANAALGKTVIVDQTSSSAKELRTLSDIFQNALVPFKFKVEGASKRAFVRTEARIPCKFKVLLSGELVDSNLTSGDFEMRGVITNLSAGGCVVETGQDLEQGKYVIFSFQLSNQFVQGIQGRLVRLKKAAGETDVMGKDTYEGVISFNNVSREHEKVIVDYVLNAQKQFEQALGIEG
;
A
#
# COMPACT_ATOMS: atom_id res chain seq x y z
N MET A 1 37.37 -87.46 -22.43
CA MET A 1 37.04 -86.10 -22.89
C MET A 1 36.92 -86.06 -24.43
N GLY A 2 35.93 -86.75 -25.02
CA GLY A 2 35.82 -86.85 -26.49
C GLY A 2 34.39 -86.76 -27.06
N LEU A 3 33.42 -86.37 -26.25
CA LEU A 3 31.98 -86.37 -26.61
C LEU A 3 31.33 -84.97 -26.60
N SER A 4 32.00 -83.95 -26.05
CA SER A 4 31.46 -82.57 -26.02
C SER A 4 31.60 -81.82 -27.35
N SER A 5 32.54 -82.20 -28.21
CA SER A 5 32.83 -81.50 -29.48
C SER A 5 31.91 -81.86 -30.65
N VAL A 6 31.17 -82.98 -30.56
CA VAL A 6 30.25 -83.45 -31.62
C VAL A 6 28.81 -82.99 -31.41
N LEU A 7 28.42 -82.65 -30.16
CA LEU A 7 27.02 -82.39 -29.79
C LEU A 7 26.58 -80.92 -29.81
N ILE A 8 27.48 -79.96 -30.04
CA ILE A 8 27.15 -78.52 -30.06
C ILE A 8 27.79 -77.81 -31.28
N ASN A 9 27.39 -78.20 -32.49
CA ASN A 9 27.67 -77.38 -33.67
C ASN A 9 26.60 -76.28 -33.82
N LYS A 10 26.99 -75.05 -33.47
CA LYS A 10 26.13 -73.84 -33.45
C LYS A 10 25.62 -73.38 -34.84
N LYS A 11 25.99 -74.08 -35.92
CA LYS A 11 25.50 -73.88 -37.30
C LYS A 11 24.77 -75.10 -37.90
N SER A 12 24.52 -76.16 -37.12
CA SER A 12 23.80 -77.34 -37.59
C SER A 12 22.28 -77.22 -37.41
N ASP A 13 21.53 -77.67 -38.42
CA ASP A 13 20.07 -77.66 -38.47
C ASP A 13 19.45 -78.45 -37.28
N PRO A 14 18.68 -77.81 -36.37
CA PRO A 14 18.08 -78.47 -35.22
C PRO A 14 17.18 -79.66 -35.57
N HIS A 15 16.66 -79.70 -36.80
CA HIS A 15 15.83 -80.78 -37.32
C HIS A 15 16.47 -82.13 -37.33
N LYS A 16 17.73 -82.19 -37.78
CA LYS A 16 18.48 -83.44 -37.75
C LYS A 16 18.84 -83.75 -36.30
N ASN A 17 19.20 -82.75 -35.50
CA ASN A 17 19.72 -83.00 -34.16
C ASN A 17 18.70 -83.66 -33.22
N ILE A 18 17.46 -83.20 -33.02
CA ILE A 18 16.60 -83.84 -31.98
C ILE A 18 16.35 -85.33 -32.26
N TRP A 19 15.99 -85.69 -33.49
CA TRP A 19 15.73 -87.10 -33.82
C TRP A 19 17.02 -87.93 -33.87
N VAL A 20 18.13 -87.40 -34.43
CA VAL A 20 19.41 -88.11 -34.47
C VAL A 20 20.05 -88.22 -33.08
N THR A 21 19.94 -87.21 -32.21
CA THR A 21 20.45 -87.29 -30.83
C THR A 21 19.61 -88.25 -30.00
N SER A 22 18.28 -88.24 -30.08
CA SER A 22 17.46 -89.24 -29.38
C SER A 22 17.70 -90.66 -29.91
N PHE A 23 17.91 -90.84 -31.22
CA PHE A 23 18.31 -92.12 -31.81
C PHE A 23 19.70 -92.58 -31.34
N VAL A 24 20.70 -91.69 -31.31
CA VAL A 24 22.06 -91.98 -30.84
C VAL A 24 22.11 -92.22 -29.32
N ILE A 25 21.39 -91.44 -28.52
CA ILE A 25 21.24 -91.66 -27.07
C ILE A 25 20.54 -93.00 -26.82
N GLY A 26 19.50 -93.31 -27.61
CA GLY A 26 18.83 -94.61 -27.58
C GLY A 26 19.78 -95.77 -27.92
N ALA A 27 20.61 -95.63 -28.96
CA ALA A 27 21.62 -96.62 -29.31
C ALA A 27 22.70 -96.78 -28.21
N ILE A 28 23.17 -95.69 -27.61
CA ILE A 28 24.13 -95.71 -26.50
C ILE A 28 23.51 -96.40 -25.27
N ALA A 29 22.26 -96.09 -24.94
CA ALA A 29 21.52 -96.77 -23.88
C ALA A 29 21.35 -98.27 -24.19
N GLY A 30 21.00 -98.61 -25.44
CA GLY A 30 20.93 -99.99 -25.93
C GLY A 30 22.25 -100.75 -25.75
N ALA A 31 23.39 -100.13 -26.08
CA ALA A 31 24.72 -100.70 -25.84
C ALA A 31 25.05 -100.87 -24.35
N ALA A 32 24.66 -99.92 -23.49
CA ALA A 32 24.83 -100.04 -22.04
C ALA A 32 23.99 -101.19 -21.46
N PHE A 33 22.71 -101.30 -21.86
CA PHE A 33 21.86 -102.44 -21.53
C PHE A 33 22.40 -103.76 -22.07
N ALA A 34 23.01 -103.77 -23.27
CA ALA A 34 23.69 -104.95 -23.81
C ALA A 34 24.82 -105.43 -22.89
N GLY A 35 25.71 -104.52 -22.49
CA GLY A 35 26.84 -104.82 -21.60
C GLY A 35 26.37 -105.32 -20.24
N MET A 36 25.37 -104.66 -19.65
CA MET A 36 24.81 -105.05 -18.35
C MET A 36 24.09 -106.41 -18.41
N GLY A 37 23.31 -106.67 -19.47
CA GLY A 37 22.65 -107.96 -19.68
C GLY A 37 23.62 -109.12 -19.89
N ILE A 38 24.73 -108.89 -20.62
CA ILE A 38 25.78 -109.90 -20.79
C ILE A 38 26.49 -110.19 -19.46
N ALA A 39 26.72 -109.17 -18.62
CA ALA A 39 27.36 -109.34 -17.32
C ALA A 39 26.46 -110.08 -16.31
N LEU A 40 25.15 -109.82 -16.31
CA LEU A 40 24.20 -110.41 -15.36
C LEU A 40 23.73 -111.83 -15.74
N PHE A 41 23.52 -112.11 -17.03
CA PHE A 41 22.85 -113.34 -17.49
C PHE A 41 23.77 -114.36 -18.19
N GLY A 42 25.09 -114.18 -18.16
CA GLY A 42 26.05 -115.23 -18.54
C GLY A 42 25.95 -115.72 -20.00
N VAL A 43 25.65 -114.80 -20.94
CA VAL A 43 25.34 -115.15 -22.34
C VAL A 43 26.51 -115.88 -23.04
N GLY A 44 26.24 -117.06 -23.60
CA GLY A 44 27.23 -117.89 -24.29
C GLY A 44 27.85 -117.25 -25.54
N ALA A 45 29.09 -117.63 -25.88
CA ALA A 45 29.93 -116.90 -26.83
C ALA A 45 29.32 -116.66 -28.23
N LYS A 46 28.60 -117.64 -28.80
CA LYS A 46 27.90 -117.48 -30.10
C LYS A 46 26.67 -116.56 -30.01
N SER A 47 26.09 -116.36 -28.83
CA SER A 47 24.85 -115.58 -28.64
C SER A 47 25.10 -114.13 -28.23
N LYS A 48 26.31 -113.77 -27.75
CA LYS A 48 26.66 -112.40 -27.34
C LYS A 48 26.46 -111.38 -28.46
N LEU A 49 26.89 -111.69 -29.68
CA LEU A 49 26.77 -110.78 -30.82
C LEU A 49 25.30 -110.46 -31.15
N ASN A 50 24.45 -111.48 -31.18
CA ASN A 50 23.02 -111.32 -31.46
C ASN A 50 22.32 -110.53 -30.35
N PHE A 51 22.71 -110.72 -29.08
CA PHE A 51 22.15 -109.95 -27.96
C PHE A 51 22.55 -108.46 -28.03
N ILE A 52 23.79 -108.14 -28.40
CA ILE A 52 24.25 -106.76 -28.61
C ILE A 52 23.50 -106.09 -29.77
N LEU A 53 23.35 -106.79 -30.90
CA LEU A 53 22.62 -106.26 -32.05
C LEU A 53 21.12 -106.04 -31.75
N ALA A 54 20.48 -106.96 -31.03
CA ALA A 54 19.08 -106.82 -30.63
C ALA A 54 18.85 -105.64 -29.66
N SER A 55 19.68 -105.51 -28.64
CA SER A 55 19.58 -104.43 -27.65
C SER A 55 19.95 -103.05 -28.22
N LEU A 56 20.93 -102.97 -29.14
CA LEU A 56 21.17 -101.78 -29.96
C LEU A 56 19.96 -101.43 -30.82
N GLY A 57 19.34 -102.40 -31.50
CA GLY A 57 18.17 -102.19 -32.35
C GLY A 57 16.95 -101.67 -31.57
N VAL A 58 16.68 -102.26 -30.39
CA VAL A 58 15.58 -101.81 -29.50
C VAL A 58 15.89 -100.44 -28.89
N GLY A 59 17.13 -100.20 -28.45
CA GLY A 59 17.53 -98.89 -27.92
C GLY A 59 17.40 -97.78 -28.96
N ALA A 60 17.89 -98.01 -30.17
CA ALA A 60 17.83 -97.05 -31.27
C ALA A 60 16.40 -96.79 -31.75
N SER A 61 15.54 -97.82 -31.84
CA SER A 61 14.14 -97.63 -32.23
C SER A 61 13.35 -96.88 -31.15
N MET A 62 13.52 -97.23 -29.87
CA MET A 62 12.85 -96.53 -28.77
C MET A 62 13.34 -95.07 -28.64
N GLY A 63 14.64 -94.82 -28.85
CA GLY A 63 15.19 -93.47 -28.95
C GLY A 63 14.60 -92.67 -30.13
N GLY A 64 14.44 -93.30 -31.30
CA GLY A 64 13.78 -92.68 -32.46
C GLY A 64 12.31 -92.34 -32.21
N VAL A 65 11.56 -93.21 -31.53
CA VAL A 65 10.16 -92.97 -31.14
C VAL A 65 10.05 -91.85 -30.11
N ILE A 66 10.89 -91.83 -29.08
CA ILE A 66 10.92 -90.76 -28.07
C ILE A 66 11.27 -89.41 -28.72
N GLY A 67 12.25 -89.38 -29.63
CA GLY A 67 12.60 -88.16 -30.38
C GLY A 67 11.49 -87.65 -31.30
N TRP A 68 10.75 -88.57 -31.95
CA TRP A 68 9.58 -88.22 -32.76
C TRP A 68 8.42 -87.70 -31.90
N PHE A 69 8.06 -88.40 -30.83
CA PHE A 69 6.98 -88.01 -29.92
C PHE A 69 7.28 -86.69 -29.20
N GLY A 70 8.53 -86.48 -28.76
CA GLY A 70 8.97 -85.21 -28.19
C GLY A 70 8.89 -84.05 -29.20
N ARG A 71 9.22 -84.30 -30.48
CA ARG A 71 9.03 -83.31 -31.54
C ARG A 71 7.56 -82.97 -31.75
N GLU A 72 6.65 -83.94 -31.82
CA GLU A 72 5.22 -83.68 -32.04
C GLU A 72 4.57 -82.97 -30.84
N ILE A 73 4.97 -83.29 -29.60
CA ILE A 73 4.53 -82.53 -28.41
C ILE A 73 4.99 -81.07 -28.49
N VAL A 74 6.27 -80.83 -28.81
CA VAL A 74 6.79 -79.46 -28.88
C VAL A 74 6.15 -78.68 -30.04
N LEU A 75 5.95 -79.30 -31.21
CA LEU A 75 5.22 -78.69 -32.32
C LEU A 75 3.76 -78.41 -31.94
N GLY A 76 3.07 -79.34 -31.30
CA GLY A 76 1.68 -79.17 -30.85
C GLY A 76 1.52 -78.05 -29.80
N LEU A 77 2.45 -77.93 -28.87
CA LEU A 77 2.47 -76.82 -27.90
C LEU A 77 2.76 -75.47 -28.58
N ILE A 78 3.72 -75.43 -29.50
CA ILE A 78 4.03 -74.19 -30.26
C ILE A 78 2.84 -73.80 -31.14
N THR A 79 2.22 -74.73 -31.88
CA THR A 79 1.07 -74.41 -32.73
C THR A 79 -0.14 -73.98 -31.91
N LEU A 80 -0.43 -74.64 -30.78
CA LEU A 80 -1.51 -74.24 -29.87
C LEU A 80 -1.31 -72.82 -29.35
N VAL A 81 -0.13 -72.49 -28.81
CA VAL A 81 0.17 -71.15 -28.31
C VAL A 81 0.18 -70.11 -29.45
N LEU A 82 0.68 -70.46 -30.64
CA LEU A 82 0.61 -69.58 -31.81
C LEU A 82 -0.84 -69.31 -32.23
N THR A 83 -1.71 -70.33 -32.30
CA THR A 83 -3.13 -70.14 -32.63
C THR A 83 -3.86 -69.35 -31.54
N GLU A 84 -3.52 -69.53 -30.27
CA GLU A 84 -4.18 -68.83 -29.18
C GLU A 84 -3.75 -67.35 -29.08
N LEU A 85 -2.50 -67.03 -29.43
CA LEU A 85 -2.05 -65.65 -29.63
C LEU A 85 -2.63 -65.01 -30.89
N GLU A 86 -2.80 -65.77 -31.97
CA GLU A 86 -3.41 -65.29 -33.22
C GLU A 86 -4.90 -64.97 -33.02
N ASP A 87 -5.66 -65.86 -32.39
CA ASP A 87 -7.11 -65.74 -32.17
C ASP A 87 -7.46 -64.74 -31.05
N LYS A 88 -6.74 -64.74 -29.92
CA LYS A 88 -7.06 -63.87 -28.76
C LYS A 88 -6.33 -62.52 -28.75
N VAL A 89 -5.20 -62.39 -29.46
CA VAL A 89 -4.39 -61.14 -29.50
C VAL A 89 -4.36 -60.53 -30.90
N GLY A 90 -4.86 -61.22 -31.93
CA GLY A 90 -4.94 -60.69 -33.31
C GLY A 90 -3.59 -60.61 -34.02
N LEU A 91 -2.56 -61.32 -33.53
CA LEU A 91 -1.20 -61.29 -34.09
C LEU A 91 -1.13 -62.06 -35.41
N GLN A 92 -1.10 -61.35 -36.54
CA GLN A 92 -0.99 -61.94 -37.87
C GLN A 92 0.38 -62.58 -38.12
N ARG A 93 0.40 -63.86 -38.53
CA ARG A 93 1.64 -64.61 -38.88
C ARG A 93 2.48 -63.95 -39.97
N LEU A 94 1.86 -63.19 -40.88
CA LEU A 94 2.52 -62.59 -42.05
C LEU A 94 3.60 -61.56 -41.71
N ALA A 95 3.62 -61.02 -40.48
CA ALA A 95 4.63 -60.07 -40.03
C ALA A 95 5.98 -60.71 -39.64
N PHE A 96 6.01 -62.03 -39.40
CA PHE A 96 7.17 -62.73 -38.85
C PHE A 96 7.75 -63.70 -39.88
N THR A 97 8.79 -63.25 -40.59
CA THR A 97 9.54 -64.10 -41.52
C THR A 97 10.75 -64.71 -40.81
N SER A 98 10.98 -66.00 -41.07
CA SER A 98 12.15 -66.71 -40.55
C SER A 98 12.86 -67.42 -41.70
N THR A 99 14.19 -67.31 -41.71
CA THR A 99 15.08 -67.94 -42.71
C THR A 99 15.37 -69.41 -42.41
N LYS A 100 14.76 -69.96 -41.37
CA LYS A 100 14.90 -71.34 -40.90
C LYS A 100 13.75 -72.22 -41.39
N SER A 101 13.90 -73.54 -41.31
CA SER A 101 12.89 -74.53 -41.71
C SER A 101 12.33 -75.33 -40.52
N GLY A 102 11.09 -75.85 -40.66
CA GLY A 102 10.33 -76.65 -39.67
C GLY A 102 10.30 -76.08 -38.23
N LEU A 103 10.25 -76.93 -37.19
CA LEU A 103 10.42 -76.60 -35.76
C LEU A 103 11.40 -75.43 -35.45
N SER A 104 12.56 -75.35 -36.11
CA SER A 104 13.49 -74.23 -35.90
C SER A 104 13.01 -72.87 -36.44
N ARG A 105 12.15 -72.86 -37.47
CA ARG A 105 11.35 -71.72 -37.95
C ARG A 105 10.28 -71.35 -36.93
N ASP A 106 9.56 -72.33 -36.42
CA ASP A 106 8.39 -72.11 -35.57
C ASP A 106 8.80 -71.62 -34.17
N LEU A 107 9.94 -72.10 -33.64
CA LEU A 107 10.62 -71.56 -32.46
C LEU A 107 11.15 -70.12 -32.66
N ASP A 108 11.61 -69.78 -33.87
CA ASP A 108 12.14 -68.45 -34.19
C ASP A 108 11.02 -67.42 -34.34
N ILE A 109 9.90 -67.80 -34.97
CA ILE A 109 8.67 -67.01 -35.01
C ILE A 109 8.13 -66.80 -33.58
N PHE A 110 8.11 -67.86 -32.76
CA PHE A 110 7.70 -67.76 -31.36
C PHE A 110 8.57 -66.79 -30.55
N ASP A 111 9.90 -66.84 -30.69
CA ASP A 111 10.80 -65.89 -30.02
C ASP A 111 10.62 -64.45 -30.52
N GLN A 112 10.45 -64.23 -31.84
CA GLN A 112 10.14 -62.90 -32.38
C GLN A 112 8.81 -62.34 -31.82
N MET A 113 7.75 -63.16 -31.76
CA MET A 113 6.46 -62.77 -31.19
C MET A 113 6.55 -62.52 -29.68
N PHE A 114 7.25 -63.37 -28.93
CA PHE A 114 7.45 -63.20 -27.49
C PHE A 114 8.21 -61.91 -27.16
N ASN A 115 9.28 -61.62 -27.92
CA ASN A 115 10.04 -60.37 -27.79
C ASN A 115 9.19 -59.13 -28.16
N LEU A 116 8.30 -59.24 -29.15
CA LEU A 116 7.35 -58.16 -29.47
C LEU A 116 6.37 -57.91 -28.31
N VAL A 117 5.74 -58.96 -27.75
CA VAL A 117 4.83 -58.84 -26.61
C VAL A 117 5.54 -58.22 -25.41
N VAL A 118 6.75 -58.68 -25.07
CA VAL A 118 7.57 -58.08 -24.00
C VAL A 118 7.91 -56.61 -24.29
N SER A 119 8.18 -56.24 -25.55
CA SER A 119 8.42 -54.85 -25.97
C SER A 119 7.17 -53.97 -25.81
N ILE A 120 5.98 -54.49 -26.18
CA ILE A 120 4.70 -53.80 -25.99
C ILE A 120 4.41 -53.59 -24.50
N LEU A 121 4.54 -54.64 -23.68
CA LEU A 121 4.30 -54.52 -22.23
C LEU A 121 5.25 -53.51 -21.56
N LYS A 122 6.53 -53.46 -21.97
CA LYS A 122 7.48 -52.41 -21.55
C LYS A 122 7.04 -51.00 -21.98
N ARG A 123 6.49 -50.84 -23.19
CA ARG A 123 5.97 -49.56 -23.68
C ARG A 123 4.72 -49.13 -22.92
N VAL A 124 3.78 -50.04 -22.64
CA VAL A 124 2.59 -49.76 -21.83
C VAL A 124 2.99 -49.33 -20.42
N LEU A 125 3.97 -50.00 -19.79
CA LEU A 125 4.51 -49.61 -18.49
C LEU A 125 5.16 -48.21 -18.49
N LEU A 126 5.89 -47.87 -19.55
CA LEU A 126 6.46 -46.53 -19.70
C LEU A 126 5.36 -45.46 -19.90
N ILE A 127 4.32 -45.79 -20.66
CA ILE A 127 3.16 -44.91 -20.88
C ILE A 127 2.40 -44.69 -19.56
N SER A 128 2.18 -45.73 -18.74
CA SER A 128 1.50 -45.56 -17.45
C SER A 128 2.27 -44.63 -16.49
N PHE A 129 3.60 -44.76 -16.40
CA PHE A 129 4.40 -43.84 -15.58
C PHE A 129 4.30 -42.38 -16.06
N ARG A 130 4.36 -42.15 -17.38
CA ARG A 130 4.15 -40.81 -17.96
C ARG A 130 2.73 -40.28 -17.74
N LEU A 131 1.74 -41.16 -17.68
CA LEU A 131 0.35 -40.80 -17.42
C LEU A 131 0.12 -40.42 -15.95
N GLU A 132 0.81 -41.08 -15.01
CA GLU A 132 0.82 -40.70 -13.60
C GLU A 132 1.49 -39.33 -13.39
N GLU A 133 2.63 -39.09 -14.05
CA GLU A 133 3.34 -37.80 -14.03
C GLU A 133 2.44 -36.66 -14.57
N ALA A 134 1.89 -36.84 -15.78
CA ALA A 134 1.00 -35.86 -16.40
C ALA A 134 -0.29 -35.62 -15.59
N SER A 135 -0.85 -36.67 -14.97
CA SER A 135 -1.98 -36.57 -14.04
C SER A 135 -1.62 -35.73 -12.80
N GLY A 136 -0.46 -35.97 -12.21
CA GLY A 136 0.01 -35.22 -11.04
C GLY A 136 0.25 -33.73 -11.33
N ASP A 137 0.78 -33.41 -12.51
CA ASP A 137 0.98 -32.03 -12.95
C ASP A 137 -0.34 -31.33 -13.31
N LEU A 138 -1.32 -32.03 -13.91
CA LEU A 138 -2.67 -31.50 -14.14
C LEU A 138 -3.41 -31.22 -12.82
N ASP A 139 -3.35 -32.13 -11.83
CA ASP A 139 -3.99 -31.90 -10.53
C ASP A 139 -3.33 -30.74 -9.77
N ARG A 140 -1.98 -30.65 -9.78
CA ARG A 140 -1.27 -29.49 -9.23
C ARG A 140 -1.66 -28.18 -9.92
N THR A 141 -1.79 -28.20 -11.25
CA THR A 141 -2.23 -27.04 -12.05
C THR A 141 -3.67 -26.64 -11.71
N ALA A 142 -4.57 -27.62 -11.52
CA ALA A 142 -5.94 -27.36 -11.10
C ALA A 142 -6.00 -26.76 -9.68
N GLN A 143 -5.24 -27.29 -8.72
CA GLN A 143 -5.17 -26.75 -7.36
C GLN A 143 -4.65 -25.30 -7.33
N VAL A 144 -3.56 -25.00 -8.02
CA VAL A 144 -3.02 -23.63 -8.14
C VAL A 144 -4.03 -22.71 -8.82
N SER A 145 -4.67 -23.16 -9.90
CA SER A 145 -5.70 -22.37 -10.60
C SER A 145 -6.93 -22.10 -9.72
N SER A 146 -7.36 -23.06 -8.90
CA SER A 146 -8.45 -22.88 -7.93
C SER A 146 -8.12 -21.79 -6.92
N GLN A 147 -6.89 -21.77 -6.39
CA GLN A 147 -6.44 -20.75 -5.45
C GLN A 147 -6.42 -19.36 -6.10
N VAL A 148 -5.85 -19.22 -7.30
CA VAL A 148 -5.84 -17.95 -8.04
C VAL A 148 -7.26 -17.44 -8.33
N ILE A 149 -8.21 -18.33 -8.65
CA ILE A 149 -9.61 -17.93 -8.87
C ILE A 149 -10.26 -17.41 -7.58
N LYS A 150 -10.00 -18.02 -6.41
CA LYS A 150 -10.51 -17.50 -5.12
C LYS A 150 -9.98 -16.10 -4.83
N GLU A 151 -8.67 -15.90 -5.00
CA GLU A 151 -8.04 -14.59 -4.84
C GLU A 151 -8.61 -13.55 -5.81
N ILE A 152 -8.91 -13.93 -7.05
CA ILE A 152 -9.61 -13.05 -8.01
C ILE A 152 -11.01 -12.69 -7.50
N VAL A 153 -11.80 -13.65 -7.00
CA VAL A 153 -13.16 -13.38 -6.49
C VAL A 153 -13.13 -12.44 -5.27
N GLU A 154 -12.23 -12.66 -4.31
CA GLU A 154 -12.03 -11.78 -3.15
C GLU A 154 -11.62 -10.36 -3.59
N LYS A 155 -10.73 -10.24 -4.59
CA LYS A 155 -10.31 -8.94 -5.14
C LYS A 155 -11.43 -8.25 -5.91
N VAL A 156 -12.24 -8.98 -6.66
CA VAL A 156 -13.43 -8.47 -7.35
C VAL A 156 -14.42 -7.89 -6.34
N GLU A 157 -14.69 -8.57 -5.22
CA GLU A 157 -15.56 -8.06 -4.16
C GLU A 157 -14.98 -6.80 -3.50
N GLN A 158 -13.68 -6.80 -3.17
CA GLN A 158 -12.98 -5.65 -2.61
C GLN A 158 -13.05 -4.42 -3.53
N VAL A 159 -12.79 -4.59 -4.83
CA VAL A 159 -12.84 -3.49 -5.80
C VAL A 159 -14.28 -3.03 -6.04
N ASN A 160 -15.28 -3.93 -6.00
CA ASN A 160 -16.70 -3.58 -6.10
C ASN A 160 -17.14 -2.67 -4.95
N LYS A 161 -16.77 -3.02 -3.70
CA LYS A 161 -17.02 -2.17 -2.55
C LYS A 161 -16.38 -0.79 -2.70
N ASN A 162 -15.09 -0.75 -3.08
CA ASN A 162 -14.40 0.51 -3.33
C ASN A 162 -15.06 1.37 -4.41
N ALA A 163 -15.62 0.76 -5.47
CA ALA A 163 -16.35 1.48 -6.51
C ALA A 163 -17.66 2.10 -6.00
N VAL A 164 -18.41 1.38 -5.16
CA VAL A 164 -19.63 1.88 -4.51
C VAL A 164 -19.31 3.03 -3.55
N ASP A 165 -18.29 2.87 -2.70
CA ASP A 165 -17.83 3.90 -1.77
C ASP A 165 -17.35 5.16 -2.53
N ASN A 166 -16.59 4.98 -3.63
CA ASN A 166 -16.17 6.08 -4.48
C ASN A 166 -17.37 6.81 -5.14
N ALA A 167 -18.38 6.07 -5.61
CA ALA A 167 -19.60 6.66 -6.16
C ALA A 167 -20.41 7.46 -5.12
N ALA A 168 -20.36 7.08 -3.83
CA ALA A 168 -20.94 7.89 -2.74
C ALA A 168 -20.16 9.20 -2.54
N ASN A 169 -18.83 9.12 -2.39
CA ASN A 169 -17.95 10.27 -2.20
C ASN A 169 -18.03 11.28 -3.36
N LEU A 170 -18.18 10.80 -4.60
CA LEU A 170 -18.36 11.67 -5.77
C LEU A 170 -19.68 12.45 -5.72
N ARG A 171 -20.78 11.88 -5.22
CA ARG A 171 -22.06 12.59 -5.03
C ARG A 171 -21.96 13.69 -3.97
N GLU A 172 -21.28 13.41 -2.86
CA GLU A 172 -21.00 14.41 -1.83
C GLU A 172 -20.12 15.55 -2.37
N THR A 173 -19.12 15.21 -3.20
CA THR A 173 -18.27 16.18 -3.88
C THR A 173 -19.06 17.07 -4.84
N ILE A 174 -20.01 16.50 -5.62
CA ILE A 174 -20.90 17.28 -6.50
C ILE A 174 -21.76 18.26 -5.69
N SER A 175 -22.41 17.79 -4.61
CA SER A 175 -23.22 18.65 -3.73
C SER A 175 -22.39 19.79 -3.09
N SER A 176 -21.15 19.49 -2.71
CA SER A 176 -20.21 20.49 -2.20
C SER A 176 -19.81 21.54 -3.24
N LEU A 177 -19.67 21.15 -4.51
CA LEU A 177 -19.43 22.07 -5.63
C LEU A 177 -20.67 22.93 -5.94
N GLU A 178 -21.88 22.36 -5.94
CA GLU A 178 -23.13 23.11 -6.10
C GLU A 178 -23.30 24.17 -5.00
N SER A 179 -23.00 23.82 -3.74
CA SER A 179 -22.96 24.77 -2.62
C SER A 179 -21.91 25.86 -2.83
N SER A 180 -20.71 25.50 -3.30
CA SER A 180 -19.62 26.44 -3.59
C SER A 180 -20.00 27.46 -4.68
N PHE A 181 -20.71 27.02 -5.74
CA PHE A 181 -21.26 27.92 -6.75
C PHE A 181 -22.30 28.89 -6.18
N SER A 182 -23.21 28.39 -5.34
CA SER A 182 -24.23 29.21 -4.68
C SER A 182 -23.61 30.30 -3.79
N ILE A 183 -22.62 29.92 -2.97
CA ILE A 183 -21.87 30.84 -2.11
C ILE A 183 -21.10 31.87 -2.95
N THR A 184 -20.42 31.44 -4.02
CA THR A 184 -19.67 32.34 -4.91
C THR A 184 -20.59 33.38 -5.57
N LYS A 185 -21.81 32.97 -5.96
CA LYS A 185 -22.83 33.87 -6.52
C LYS A 185 -23.36 34.88 -5.51
N ASP A 186 -23.57 34.46 -4.26
CA ASP A 186 -24.00 35.34 -3.15
C ASP A 186 -22.89 36.32 -2.72
N ILE A 187 -21.62 35.90 -2.75
CA ILE A 187 -20.48 36.80 -2.58
C ILE A 187 -20.48 37.86 -3.70
N SER A 188 -20.62 37.43 -4.95
CA SER A 188 -20.62 38.35 -6.10
C SER A 188 -21.75 39.40 -6.04
N SER A 189 -22.96 39.03 -5.60
CA SER A 189 -24.04 40.02 -5.43
C SER A 189 -23.77 40.99 -4.27
N LYS A 190 -23.25 40.51 -3.15
CA LYS A 190 -22.87 41.35 -1.99
C LYS A 190 -21.74 42.32 -2.31
N LEU A 191 -20.79 41.93 -3.16
CA LEU A 191 -19.71 42.82 -3.62
C LEU A 191 -20.21 43.99 -4.47
N VAL A 192 -21.29 43.80 -5.25
CA VAL A 192 -21.93 44.91 -5.99
C VAL A 192 -22.51 45.93 -5.01
N ILE A 193 -23.26 45.47 -4.02
CA ILE A 193 -23.86 46.34 -2.99
C ILE A 193 -22.75 47.07 -2.20
N ALA A 194 -21.73 46.35 -1.73
CA ALA A 194 -20.62 46.94 -1.00
C ALA A 194 -19.84 48.00 -1.82
N ARG A 195 -19.78 47.84 -3.15
CA ARG A 195 -19.18 48.82 -4.06
C ARG A 195 -20.03 50.09 -4.14
N GLU A 196 -21.34 49.93 -4.30
CA GLU A 196 -22.29 51.05 -4.35
C GLU A 196 -22.28 51.84 -3.03
N ASP A 197 -22.33 51.15 -1.89
CA ASP A 197 -22.21 51.74 -0.54
C ASP A 197 -20.89 52.50 -0.38
N SER A 198 -19.77 51.89 -0.76
CA SER A 198 -18.44 52.52 -0.65
C SER A 198 -18.33 53.76 -1.55
N GLN A 199 -18.92 53.75 -2.74
CA GLN A 199 -18.97 54.91 -3.62
C GLN A 199 -19.89 56.01 -3.06
N GLY A 200 -21.03 55.63 -2.47
CA GLY A 200 -21.93 56.54 -1.77
C GLY A 200 -21.25 57.25 -0.60
N VAL A 201 -20.52 56.52 0.24
CA VAL A 201 -19.73 57.09 1.35
C VAL A 201 -18.68 58.09 0.84
N ALA A 202 -17.95 57.76 -0.25
CA ALA A 202 -16.98 58.66 -0.84
C ALA A 202 -17.63 59.96 -1.37
N GLN A 203 -18.77 59.86 -2.05
CA GLN A 203 -19.53 61.03 -2.54
C GLN A 203 -20.06 61.90 -1.40
N ILE A 204 -20.64 61.30 -0.35
CA ILE A 204 -21.15 62.02 0.84
C ILE A 204 -20.00 62.73 1.56
N ALA A 205 -18.83 62.07 1.70
CA ALA A 205 -17.67 62.67 2.34
C ALA A 205 -17.14 63.87 1.53
N GLN A 206 -16.99 63.73 0.20
CA GLN A 206 -16.58 64.83 -0.69
C GLN A 206 -17.57 66.00 -0.69
N GLY A 207 -18.88 65.72 -0.74
CA GLY A 207 -19.94 66.73 -0.66
C GLY A 207 -19.89 67.50 0.66
N THR A 208 -19.76 66.79 1.78
CA THR A 208 -19.58 67.39 3.12
C THR A 208 -18.31 68.23 3.19
N GLN A 209 -17.22 67.80 2.53
CA GLN A 209 -15.95 68.53 2.49
C GLN A 209 -16.08 69.92 1.85
N SER A 210 -16.96 70.07 0.84
CA SER A 210 -17.30 71.38 0.26
C SER A 210 -17.97 72.31 1.30
N SER A 211 -18.98 71.81 2.02
CA SER A 211 -19.66 72.55 3.08
C SER A 211 -18.72 72.94 4.22
N VAL A 212 -17.78 72.06 4.58
CA VAL A 212 -16.73 72.33 5.59
C VAL A 212 -15.77 73.42 5.10
N LYS A 213 -15.39 73.43 3.82
CA LYS A 213 -14.56 74.50 3.22
C LYS A 213 -15.27 75.86 3.23
N GLU A 214 -16.59 75.89 3.02
CA GLU A 214 -17.39 77.10 3.19
C GLU A 214 -17.41 77.55 4.67
N ALA A 215 -17.55 76.62 5.62
CA ALA A 215 -17.51 76.91 7.05
C ALA A 215 -16.15 77.48 7.50
N VAL A 216 -15.02 76.93 7.02
CA VAL A 216 -13.68 77.51 7.23
C VAL A 216 -13.63 78.96 6.73
N THR A 217 -14.12 79.20 5.51
CA THR A 217 -14.13 80.55 4.90
C THR A 217 -14.95 81.54 5.73
N LYS A 218 -16.11 81.11 6.27
CA LYS A 218 -16.93 81.91 7.18
C LYS A 218 -16.25 82.16 8.52
N MET A 219 -15.55 81.17 9.10
CA MET A 219 -14.78 81.35 10.35
C MET A 219 -13.62 82.33 10.18
N VAL A 220 -12.90 82.30 9.06
CA VAL A 220 -11.87 83.32 8.75
C VAL A 220 -12.49 84.71 8.70
N LYS A 221 -13.69 84.87 8.12
CA LYS A 221 -14.38 86.17 8.11
C LYS A 221 -14.83 86.61 9.51
N ILE A 222 -15.31 85.69 10.35
CA ILE A 222 -15.66 85.97 11.75
C ILE A 222 -14.43 86.41 12.54
N LYS A 223 -13.27 85.76 12.32
CA LYS A 223 -11.98 86.16 12.91
C LYS A 223 -11.64 87.62 12.56
N GLU A 224 -11.62 87.96 11.27
CA GLU A 224 -11.33 89.34 10.80
C GLU A 224 -12.25 90.38 11.44
N LEU A 225 -13.56 90.09 11.51
CA LEU A 225 -14.56 90.98 12.12
C LEU A 225 -14.37 91.12 13.65
N THR A 226 -13.96 90.04 14.33
CA THR A 226 -13.70 90.06 15.77
C THR A 226 -12.42 90.85 16.09
N GLU A 227 -11.34 90.62 15.33
CA GLU A 227 -10.08 91.37 15.46
C GLU A 227 -10.28 92.87 15.14
N GLY A 228 -11.07 93.19 14.12
CA GLY A 228 -11.47 94.57 13.80
C GLY A 228 -12.29 95.22 14.91
N SER A 229 -13.25 94.49 15.51
CA SER A 229 -14.05 94.97 16.63
C SER A 229 -13.22 95.22 17.88
N ALA A 230 -12.29 94.32 18.21
CA ALA A 230 -11.33 94.49 19.30
C ALA A 230 -10.49 95.77 19.12
N LYS A 231 -10.06 96.06 17.89
CA LYS A 231 -9.31 97.29 17.57
C LYS A 231 -10.14 98.55 17.78
N LEU A 232 -11.42 98.56 17.38
CA LEU A 232 -12.34 99.68 17.59
C LEU A 232 -12.62 99.93 19.08
N VAL A 233 -12.80 98.88 19.87
CA VAL A 233 -12.99 99.00 21.33
C VAL A 233 -11.74 99.57 22.01
N ASN A 234 -10.54 99.17 21.58
CA ASN A 234 -9.29 99.74 22.10
C ASN A 234 -9.12 101.23 21.73
N ASP A 235 -9.40 101.63 20.49
CA ASP A 235 -9.37 103.06 20.08
C ASP A 235 -10.38 103.90 20.88
N LEU A 236 -11.57 103.36 21.18
CA LEU A 236 -12.55 104.02 22.04
C LEU A 236 -12.08 104.12 23.50
N ASN A 237 -11.42 103.09 24.04
CA ASN A 237 -10.82 103.13 25.39
C ASN A 237 -9.77 104.25 25.47
N ASP A 238 -8.86 104.32 24.49
CA ASP A 238 -7.78 105.32 24.49
C ASP A 238 -8.29 106.75 24.26
N ARG A 239 -9.30 106.95 23.40
CA ARG A 239 -10.00 108.25 23.29
C ARG A 239 -10.70 108.63 24.59
N SER A 240 -11.33 107.69 25.27
CA SER A 240 -12.00 107.95 26.55
C SER A 240 -11.00 108.37 27.63
N LYS A 241 -9.80 107.78 27.67
CA LYS A 241 -8.69 108.20 28.56
C LYS A 241 -8.26 109.64 28.26
N GLN A 242 -8.12 110.00 26.98
CA GLN A 242 -7.78 111.37 26.58
C GLN A 242 -8.86 112.39 27.03
N ILE A 243 -10.14 112.06 26.87
CA ILE A 243 -11.23 112.93 27.33
C ILE A 243 -11.22 113.06 28.86
N GLY A 244 -10.97 111.99 29.61
CA GLY A 244 -10.84 112.04 31.07
C GLY A 244 -9.70 112.95 31.57
N ALA A 245 -8.56 112.94 30.86
CA ALA A 245 -7.46 113.86 31.14
C ALA A 245 -7.87 115.33 30.90
N ILE A 246 -8.52 115.62 29.77
CA ILE A 246 -9.02 116.97 29.43
C ILE A 246 -10.05 117.45 30.46
N LEU A 247 -10.98 116.60 30.91
CA LEU A 247 -11.97 116.95 31.93
C LEU A 247 -11.34 117.24 33.29
N THR A 248 -10.25 116.55 33.63
CA THR A 248 -9.46 116.82 34.84
C THR A 248 -8.79 118.20 34.74
N GLU A 249 -8.25 118.56 33.57
CA GLU A 249 -7.70 119.90 33.33
C GLU A 249 -8.77 121.00 33.40
N ILE A 250 -9.95 120.80 32.79
CA ILE A 250 -11.08 121.74 32.85
C ILE A 250 -11.55 121.92 34.30
N ALA A 251 -11.66 120.84 35.09
CA ALA A 251 -12.02 120.94 36.50
C ALA A 251 -11.00 121.79 37.30
N ASN A 252 -9.71 121.59 37.05
CA ASN A 252 -8.63 122.39 37.66
C ASN A 252 -8.68 123.87 37.22
N ILE A 253 -9.02 124.17 35.96
CA ILE A 253 -9.21 125.53 35.45
C ILE A 253 -10.45 126.18 36.11
N ALA A 254 -11.55 125.45 36.22
CA ALA A 254 -12.77 125.92 36.87
C ALA A 254 -12.55 126.21 38.36
N GLU A 255 -11.79 125.38 39.08
CA GLU A 255 -11.42 125.62 40.48
C GLU A 255 -10.51 126.84 40.64
N LYS A 256 -9.48 127.00 39.79
CA LYS A 256 -8.64 128.22 39.74
C LYS A 256 -9.48 129.47 39.43
N THR A 257 -10.45 129.37 38.54
CA THR A 257 -11.35 130.47 38.16
C THR A 257 -12.28 130.84 39.31
N ASN A 258 -12.79 129.85 40.06
CA ASN A 258 -13.57 130.06 41.27
C ASN A 258 -12.76 130.77 42.37
N LEU A 259 -11.47 130.43 42.53
CA LEU A 259 -10.56 131.14 43.45
C LEU A 259 -10.23 132.57 42.98
N LEU A 260 -9.98 132.78 41.69
CA LEU A 260 -9.77 134.12 41.12
C LEU A 260 -11.02 135.01 41.28
N ALA A 261 -12.20 134.46 41.01
CA ALA A 261 -13.47 135.15 41.16
C ALA A 261 -13.80 135.45 42.64
N LEU A 262 -13.45 134.55 43.57
CA LEU A 262 -13.53 134.80 45.02
C LEU A 262 -12.63 135.97 45.42
N ASN A 263 -11.37 135.98 44.98
CA ASN A 263 -10.43 137.08 45.27
C ASN A 263 -10.94 138.42 44.69
N ALA A 264 -11.48 138.40 43.46
CA ALA A 264 -12.08 139.58 42.84
C ALA A 264 -13.33 140.08 43.60
N ALA A 265 -14.18 139.17 44.10
CA ALA A 265 -15.35 139.52 44.90
C ALA A 265 -14.95 140.14 46.26
N ILE A 266 -13.89 139.62 46.89
CA ILE A 266 -13.33 140.17 48.14
C ILE A 266 -12.80 141.60 47.90
N GLU A 267 -11.99 141.81 46.87
CA GLU A 267 -11.40 143.13 46.61
C GLU A 267 -12.46 144.15 46.12
N ALA A 268 -13.48 143.69 45.38
CA ALA A 268 -14.62 144.51 45.00
C ALA A 268 -15.47 144.93 46.22
N ALA A 269 -15.67 144.05 47.20
CA ALA A 269 -16.31 144.40 48.47
C ALA A 269 -15.46 145.40 49.28
N ARG A 270 -14.12 145.26 49.23
CA ARG A 270 -13.16 146.16 49.89
C ARG A 270 -13.17 147.58 49.31
N ALA A 271 -13.47 147.74 48.02
CA ALA A 271 -13.62 149.03 47.35
C ALA A 271 -14.96 149.75 47.63
N GLY A 272 -15.85 149.17 48.45
CA GLY A 272 -17.11 149.79 48.87
C GLY A 272 -18.06 150.07 47.70
N GLU A 273 -18.76 151.21 47.73
CA GLU A 273 -19.74 151.60 46.70
C GLU A 273 -19.15 151.64 45.28
N GLN A 274 -17.87 151.97 45.11
CA GLN A 274 -17.20 152.01 43.80
C GLN A 274 -16.94 150.60 43.23
N GLY A 275 -16.79 149.59 44.07
CA GLY A 275 -16.58 148.19 43.65
C GLY A 275 -17.87 147.41 43.38
N ARG A 276 -19.04 148.00 43.66
CA ARG A 276 -20.33 147.29 43.71
C ARG A 276 -20.73 146.61 42.40
N GLY A 277 -20.41 147.21 41.25
CA GLY A 277 -20.62 146.58 39.94
C GLY A 277 -19.68 145.40 39.67
N PHE A 278 -18.41 145.52 40.07
CA PHE A 278 -17.42 144.43 39.96
C PHE A 278 -17.75 143.25 40.87
N ALA A 279 -18.30 143.50 42.06
CA ALA A 279 -18.72 142.44 43.00
C ALA A 279 -19.81 141.54 42.41
N VAL A 280 -20.78 142.11 41.68
CA VAL A 280 -21.84 141.35 40.99
C VAL A 280 -21.25 140.48 39.87
N VAL A 281 -20.35 141.04 39.05
CA VAL A 281 -19.67 140.27 37.99
C VAL A 281 -18.82 139.14 38.59
N ALA A 282 -18.09 139.42 39.67
CA ALA A 282 -17.24 138.43 40.33
C ALA A 282 -18.05 137.25 40.92
N GLU A 283 -19.20 137.50 41.56
CA GLU A 283 -20.04 136.40 42.06
C GLU A 283 -20.68 135.58 40.93
N GLU A 284 -21.09 136.20 39.83
CA GLU A 284 -21.62 135.46 38.67
C GLU A 284 -20.53 134.61 37.99
N VAL A 285 -19.30 135.13 37.85
CA VAL A 285 -18.13 134.33 37.40
C VAL A 285 -17.84 133.19 38.39
N ARG A 286 -17.93 133.42 39.71
CA ARG A 286 -17.74 132.38 40.74
C ARG A 286 -18.82 131.30 40.68
N LYS A 287 -20.05 131.66 40.32
CA LYS A 287 -21.18 130.75 40.12
C LYS A 287 -21.01 129.94 38.82
N LEU A 288 -20.61 130.57 37.72
CA LEU A 288 -20.26 129.89 36.46
C LEU A 288 -19.10 128.91 36.65
N ALA A 289 -18.06 129.30 37.38
CA ALA A 289 -16.91 128.46 37.68
C ALA A 289 -17.29 127.21 38.50
N ARG A 290 -18.13 127.35 39.54
CA ARG A 290 -18.69 126.21 40.28
C ARG A 290 -19.55 125.30 39.40
N GLY A 291 -20.43 125.88 38.57
CA GLY A 291 -21.25 125.10 37.63
C GLY A 291 -20.42 124.35 36.59
N SER A 292 -19.32 124.93 36.12
CA SER A 292 -18.36 124.30 35.21
C SER A 292 -17.61 123.14 35.89
N ALA A 293 -17.14 123.31 37.13
CA ALA A 293 -16.51 122.25 37.91
C ALA A 293 -17.47 121.07 38.19
N GLU A 294 -18.71 121.36 38.59
CA GLU A 294 -19.73 120.34 38.84
C GLU A 294 -20.10 119.58 37.55
N SER A 295 -20.24 120.29 36.43
CA SER A 295 -20.51 119.69 35.12
C SER A 295 -19.35 118.83 34.65
N SER A 296 -18.11 119.29 34.80
CA SER A 296 -16.90 118.52 34.48
C SER A 296 -16.82 117.24 35.31
N LYS A 297 -17.16 117.30 36.60
CA LYS A 297 -17.24 116.12 37.48
C LYS A 297 -18.32 115.12 37.03
N LYS A 298 -19.50 115.61 36.61
CA LYS A 298 -20.57 114.76 36.06
C LYS A 298 -20.14 114.06 34.77
N ILE A 299 -19.48 114.77 33.85
CA ILE A 299 -18.97 114.17 32.61
C ILE A 299 -17.82 113.18 32.93
N ASN A 300 -16.93 113.50 33.88
CA ASN A 300 -15.85 112.59 34.26
C ASN A 300 -16.37 111.26 34.82
N ASN A 301 -17.47 111.28 35.60
CA ASN A 301 -18.14 110.06 36.04
C ASN A 301 -18.68 109.22 34.87
N LEU A 302 -19.24 109.86 33.83
CA LEU A 302 -19.69 109.19 32.60
C LEU A 302 -18.52 108.59 31.81
N ILE A 303 -17.39 109.30 31.73
CA ILE A 303 -16.17 108.78 31.10
C ILE A 303 -15.62 107.57 31.86
N ASN A 304 -15.63 107.58 33.19
CA ASN A 304 -15.21 106.42 33.99
C ASN A 304 -16.11 105.18 33.77
N ASP A 305 -17.42 105.37 33.64
CA ASP A 305 -18.36 104.28 33.27
C ASP A 305 -18.12 103.77 31.84
N ILE A 306 -17.82 104.66 30.88
CA ILE A 306 -17.43 104.28 29.51
C ILE A 306 -16.11 103.50 29.52
N LEU A 307 -15.10 103.94 30.28
CA LEU A 307 -13.81 103.25 30.43
C LEU A 307 -14.02 101.84 30.97
N GLN A 308 -14.75 101.68 32.07
CA GLN A 308 -15.06 100.36 32.63
C GLN A 308 -15.80 99.45 31.63
N LYS A 309 -16.77 99.99 30.88
CA LYS A 309 -17.51 99.24 29.86
C LYS A 309 -16.64 98.85 28.66
N THR A 310 -15.71 99.71 28.25
CA THR A 310 -14.76 99.41 27.16
C THR A 310 -13.68 98.42 27.56
N GLU A 311 -13.20 98.46 28.82
CA GLU A 311 -12.30 97.44 29.38
C GLU A 311 -12.97 96.06 29.36
N ASN A 312 -14.20 95.95 29.88
CA ASN A 312 -15.00 94.71 29.86
C ASN A 312 -15.27 94.23 28.42
N ALA A 313 -15.57 95.15 27.49
CA ALA A 313 -15.76 94.81 26.08
C ALA A 313 -14.47 94.30 25.42
N ALA A 314 -13.30 94.87 25.76
CA ALA A 314 -12.02 94.41 25.27
C ALA A 314 -11.68 93.00 25.77
N GLU A 315 -11.98 92.68 27.03
CA GLU A 315 -11.82 91.33 27.59
C GLU A 315 -12.75 90.31 26.89
N MET A 316 -14.03 90.65 26.70
CA MET A 316 -14.97 89.83 25.93
C MET A 316 -14.49 89.61 24.49
N MET A 317 -13.92 90.62 23.83
CA MET A 317 -13.36 90.45 22.49
C MET A 317 -12.14 89.51 22.47
N ARG A 318 -11.24 89.56 23.46
CA ARG A 318 -10.13 88.59 23.57
C ARG A 318 -10.64 87.16 23.74
N SER A 319 -11.65 86.97 24.59
CA SER A 319 -12.30 85.67 24.80
C SER A 319 -12.95 85.15 23.51
N ASN A 320 -13.70 86.01 22.79
CA ASN A 320 -14.29 85.66 21.51
C ASN A 320 -13.23 85.27 20.46
N THR A 321 -12.12 86.01 20.36
CA THR A 321 -11.01 85.66 19.48
C THR A 321 -10.47 84.25 19.80
N SER A 322 -10.27 83.91 21.08
CA SER A 322 -9.88 82.54 21.48
C SER A 322 -10.89 81.49 21.03
N LYS A 323 -12.19 81.76 21.20
CA LYS A 323 -13.26 80.83 20.77
C LYS A 323 -13.37 80.66 19.26
N VAL A 324 -13.01 81.68 18.48
CA VAL A 324 -12.92 81.56 17.02
C VAL A 324 -11.73 80.67 16.62
N TYR A 325 -10.57 80.78 17.28
CA TYR A 325 -9.44 79.88 17.04
C TYR A 325 -9.78 78.42 17.40
N GLU A 326 -10.35 78.17 18.59
CA GLU A 326 -10.84 76.84 18.98
C GLU A 326 -11.84 76.25 17.95
N GLY A 327 -12.75 77.09 17.44
CA GLY A 327 -13.69 76.70 16.38
C GLY A 327 -13.02 76.37 15.05
N MET A 328 -11.99 77.11 14.64
CA MET A 328 -11.22 76.81 13.42
C MET A 328 -10.50 75.46 13.52
N ASP A 329 -9.90 75.14 14.66
CA ASP A 329 -9.19 73.88 14.88
C ASP A 329 -10.13 72.67 14.78
N VAL A 330 -11.33 72.77 15.37
CA VAL A 330 -12.38 71.72 15.25
C VAL A 330 -12.81 71.53 13.80
N VAL A 331 -13.06 72.60 13.04
CA VAL A 331 -13.47 72.51 11.63
C VAL A 331 -12.35 71.92 10.76
N ASN A 332 -11.09 72.26 11.02
CA ASN A 332 -9.93 71.67 10.35
C ASN A 332 -9.78 70.16 10.66
N ALA A 333 -10.00 69.74 11.91
CA ALA A 333 -9.99 68.33 12.29
C ALA A 333 -11.10 67.53 11.57
N VAL A 334 -12.32 68.09 11.45
CA VAL A 334 -13.41 67.49 10.67
C VAL A 334 -13.02 67.35 9.18
N ASN A 335 -12.40 68.38 8.59
CA ASN A 335 -11.95 68.33 7.20
C ASN A 335 -10.91 67.21 6.95
N ALA A 336 -9.98 67.02 7.88
CA ALA A 336 -8.99 65.94 7.82
C ALA A 336 -9.64 64.55 7.98
N GLY A 337 -10.61 64.42 8.88
CA GLY A 337 -11.39 63.19 9.05
C GLY A 337 -12.16 62.80 7.78
N LEU A 338 -12.79 63.75 7.10
CA LEU A 338 -13.47 63.53 5.82
C LEU A 338 -12.50 63.10 4.72
N GLY A 339 -11.31 63.70 4.65
CA GLY A 339 -10.25 63.27 3.72
C GLY A 339 -9.88 61.80 3.91
N LYS A 340 -9.70 61.37 5.17
CA LYS A 340 -9.41 59.97 5.51
C LYS A 340 -10.59 59.02 5.23
N MET A 341 -11.83 59.48 5.34
CA MET A 341 -13.01 58.70 4.91
C MET A 341 -13.00 58.44 3.40
N VAL A 342 -12.66 59.45 2.58
CA VAL A 342 -12.55 59.30 1.12
C VAL A 342 -11.44 58.30 0.77
N GLU A 343 -10.26 58.43 1.39
CA GLU A 343 -9.14 57.49 1.21
C GLU A 343 -9.54 56.06 1.57
N THR A 344 -10.18 55.86 2.73
CA THR A 344 -10.65 54.54 3.20
C THR A 344 -11.66 53.93 2.24
N ALA A 345 -12.59 54.74 1.69
CA ALA A 345 -13.56 54.29 0.71
C ALA A 345 -12.92 53.92 -0.65
N LEU A 346 -11.86 54.61 -1.07
CA LEU A 346 -11.09 54.23 -2.26
C LEU A 346 -10.36 52.89 -2.05
N THR A 347 -9.69 52.71 -0.92
CA THR A 347 -9.05 51.42 -0.55
C THR A 347 -10.07 50.27 -0.49
N LEU A 348 -11.26 50.52 0.05
CA LEU A 348 -12.34 49.53 0.10
C LEU A 348 -12.81 49.12 -1.32
N ASN A 349 -12.88 50.06 -2.27
CA ASN A 349 -13.19 49.75 -3.68
C ASN A 349 -12.13 48.86 -4.34
N GLU A 350 -10.84 49.03 -4.01
CA GLU A 350 -9.76 48.16 -4.50
C GLU A 350 -9.90 46.74 -3.92
N ILE A 351 -10.10 46.61 -2.60
CA ILE A 351 -10.35 45.32 -1.95
C ILE A 351 -11.56 44.60 -2.55
N ILE A 352 -12.66 45.31 -2.81
CA ILE A 352 -13.86 44.74 -3.44
C ILE A 352 -13.56 44.21 -4.85
N LYS A 353 -12.73 44.90 -5.63
CA LYS A 353 -12.29 44.46 -6.96
C LYS A 353 -11.44 43.18 -6.89
N ASP A 354 -10.55 43.07 -5.91
CA ASP A 354 -9.69 41.90 -5.73
C ASP A 354 -10.49 40.67 -5.26
N ILE A 355 -11.46 40.85 -4.35
CA ILE A 355 -12.38 39.78 -3.95
C ILE A 355 -13.28 39.38 -5.13
N SER A 356 -13.75 40.32 -5.95
CA SER A 356 -14.55 40.02 -7.15
C SER A 356 -13.75 39.20 -8.18
N THR A 357 -12.48 39.54 -8.38
CA THR A 357 -11.55 38.75 -9.22
C THR A 357 -11.34 37.34 -8.66
N SER A 358 -11.17 37.22 -7.35
CA SER A 358 -11.02 35.94 -6.65
C SER A 358 -12.28 35.07 -6.74
N ALA A 359 -13.48 35.68 -6.63
CA ALA A 359 -14.76 34.99 -6.79
C ALA A 359 -14.97 34.47 -8.22
N GLN A 360 -14.57 35.24 -9.24
CA GLN A 360 -14.58 34.79 -10.63
C GLN A 360 -13.67 33.56 -10.83
N GLN A 361 -12.43 33.63 -10.34
CA GLN A 361 -11.48 32.52 -10.43
C GLN A 361 -11.94 31.27 -9.64
N GLN A 362 -12.61 31.47 -8.50
CA GLN A 362 -13.23 30.40 -7.72
C GLN A 362 -14.35 29.71 -8.51
N SER A 363 -15.21 30.47 -9.21
CA SER A 363 -16.27 29.92 -10.06
C SER A 363 -15.70 29.09 -11.22
N GLU A 364 -14.67 29.58 -11.90
CA GLU A 364 -13.98 28.85 -12.98
C GLU A 364 -13.31 27.56 -12.47
N THR A 365 -12.70 27.62 -11.28
CA THR A 365 -12.09 26.45 -10.63
C THR A 365 -13.15 25.42 -10.24
N SER A 366 -14.30 25.85 -9.71
CA SER A 366 -15.42 24.97 -9.37
C SER A 366 -16.04 24.29 -10.60
N ASP A 367 -16.12 24.97 -11.76
CA ASP A 367 -16.57 24.33 -13.01
C ASP A 367 -15.57 23.29 -13.51
N GLN A 368 -14.27 23.60 -13.50
CA GLN A 368 -13.24 22.62 -13.84
C GLN A 368 -13.30 21.39 -12.91
N MET A 369 -13.48 21.59 -11.60
CA MET A 369 -13.68 20.49 -10.66
C MET A 369 -14.93 19.67 -10.99
N TYR A 370 -16.06 20.31 -11.30
CA TYR A 370 -17.29 19.63 -11.68
C TYR A 370 -17.09 18.73 -12.93
N GLN A 371 -16.42 19.24 -13.97
CA GLN A 371 -16.10 18.45 -15.16
C GLN A 371 -15.19 17.25 -14.85
N LYS A 372 -14.21 17.42 -13.95
CA LYS A 372 -13.32 16.32 -13.51
C LYS A 372 -14.09 15.28 -12.69
N VAL A 373 -14.92 15.69 -11.75
CA VAL A 373 -15.74 14.79 -10.91
C VAL A 373 -16.75 14.01 -11.76
N ASN A 374 -17.43 14.65 -12.71
CA ASN A 374 -18.29 13.98 -13.71
C ASN A 374 -17.51 12.94 -14.55
N THR A 375 -16.26 13.27 -14.92
CA THR A 375 -15.37 12.32 -15.63
C THR A 375 -15.03 11.11 -14.75
N ILE A 376 -14.70 11.32 -13.47
CA ILE A 376 -14.39 10.24 -12.52
C ILE A 376 -15.64 9.39 -12.23
N SER A 377 -16.83 9.97 -12.20
CA SER A 377 -18.11 9.22 -12.10
C SER A 377 -18.25 8.24 -13.26
N LYS A 378 -18.08 8.70 -14.50
CA LYS A 378 -18.13 7.83 -15.70
C LYS A 378 -17.08 6.72 -15.67
N ILE A 379 -15.88 7.00 -15.17
CA ILE A 379 -14.83 5.99 -14.98
C ILE A 379 -15.25 4.97 -13.90
N THR A 380 -15.89 5.41 -12.82
CA THR A 380 -16.40 4.53 -11.74
C THR A 380 -17.53 3.61 -12.23
N ASP A 381 -18.41 4.12 -13.09
CA ASP A 381 -19.44 3.32 -13.77
C ASP A 381 -18.80 2.27 -14.71
N GLN A 382 -17.78 2.65 -15.48
CA GLN A 382 -17.03 1.73 -16.34
C GLN A 382 -16.27 0.66 -15.55
N ILE A 383 -15.67 1.02 -14.41
CA ILE A 383 -15.03 0.08 -13.48
C ILE A 383 -16.06 -0.93 -12.98
N SER A 384 -17.25 -0.49 -12.60
CA SER A 384 -18.34 -1.37 -12.13
C SER A 384 -18.75 -2.41 -13.20
N LEU A 385 -18.81 -2.01 -14.48
CA LEU A 385 -19.06 -2.93 -15.60
C LEU A 385 -17.88 -3.89 -15.84
N GLN A 386 -16.63 -3.43 -15.70
CA GLN A 386 -15.45 -4.30 -15.82
C GLN A 386 -15.38 -5.35 -14.70
N ILE A 387 -15.72 -4.97 -13.46
CA ILE A 387 -15.81 -5.89 -12.31
C ILE A 387 -16.80 -7.03 -12.59
N GLN A 388 -17.99 -6.72 -13.13
CA GLN A 388 -18.96 -7.75 -13.52
C GLN A 388 -18.40 -8.71 -14.59
N ASN A 389 -17.67 -8.19 -15.58
CA ASN A 389 -17.03 -9.03 -16.59
C ASN A 389 -15.93 -9.93 -16.01
N VAL A 390 -15.12 -9.42 -15.08
CA VAL A 390 -14.09 -10.21 -14.39
C VAL A 390 -14.72 -11.27 -13.48
N ALA A 391 -15.79 -10.95 -12.76
CA ALA A 391 -16.55 -11.90 -11.95
C ALA A 391 -17.09 -13.07 -12.80
N ASN A 392 -17.74 -12.76 -13.91
CA ASN A 392 -18.26 -13.76 -14.86
C ASN A 392 -17.13 -14.62 -15.46
N ALA A 393 -15.99 -14.01 -15.79
CA ALA A 393 -14.82 -14.73 -16.29
C ALA A 393 -14.24 -15.67 -15.21
N ALA A 394 -14.16 -15.24 -13.95
CA ALA A 394 -13.70 -16.06 -12.84
C ALA A 394 -14.60 -17.29 -12.61
N LEU A 395 -15.92 -17.09 -12.60
CA LEU A 395 -16.91 -18.18 -12.52
C LEU A 395 -16.75 -19.19 -13.67
N GLY A 396 -16.56 -18.70 -14.90
CA GLY A 396 -16.30 -19.57 -16.07
C GLY A 396 -14.98 -20.34 -15.97
N LYS A 397 -13.96 -19.80 -15.29
CA LYS A 397 -12.69 -20.48 -15.04
C LYS A 397 -12.80 -21.59 -13.99
N THR A 398 -13.67 -21.45 -12.99
CA THR A 398 -13.91 -22.50 -11.97
C THR A 398 -14.33 -23.82 -12.64
N VAL A 399 -15.26 -23.77 -13.60
CA VAL A 399 -15.74 -24.95 -14.34
C VAL A 399 -14.59 -25.68 -15.06
N ILE A 400 -13.65 -24.91 -15.65
CA ILE A 400 -12.48 -25.48 -16.34
C ILE A 400 -11.54 -26.15 -15.34
N VAL A 401 -11.36 -25.58 -14.14
CA VAL A 401 -10.53 -26.16 -13.08
C VAL A 401 -11.13 -27.47 -12.55
N ASP A 402 -12.43 -27.49 -12.29
CA ASP A 402 -13.14 -28.70 -11.84
C ASP A 402 -13.05 -29.82 -12.89
N GLN A 403 -13.27 -29.50 -14.17
CA GLN A 403 -13.11 -30.43 -15.28
C GLN A 403 -11.66 -30.94 -15.37
N THR A 404 -10.66 -30.07 -15.21
CA THR A 404 -9.24 -30.45 -15.24
C THR A 404 -8.88 -31.40 -14.11
N SER A 405 -9.38 -31.18 -12.88
CA SER A 405 -9.19 -32.11 -11.76
C SER A 405 -9.90 -33.45 -11.98
N SER A 406 -11.08 -33.47 -12.61
CA SER A 406 -11.75 -34.73 -13.00
C SER A 406 -10.89 -35.53 -13.99
N SER A 407 -10.45 -34.89 -15.08
CA SER A 407 -9.58 -35.55 -16.07
C SER A 407 -8.25 -36.02 -15.47
N ALA A 408 -7.66 -35.26 -14.53
CA ALA A 408 -6.46 -35.70 -13.81
C ALA A 408 -6.71 -37.00 -13.01
N LYS A 409 -7.86 -37.12 -12.31
CA LYS A 409 -8.25 -38.32 -11.56
C LYS A 409 -8.53 -39.52 -12.46
N GLU A 410 -9.17 -39.29 -13.62
CA GLU A 410 -9.41 -40.33 -14.63
C GLU A 410 -8.10 -40.88 -15.19
N LEU A 411 -7.15 -40.00 -15.55
CA LEU A 411 -5.81 -40.39 -16.00
C LEU A 411 -5.02 -41.13 -14.92
N ARG A 412 -5.14 -40.72 -13.64
CA ARG A 412 -4.54 -41.43 -12.51
C ARG A 412 -5.08 -42.86 -12.40
N THR A 413 -6.40 -43.00 -12.45
CA THR A 413 -7.09 -44.29 -12.37
C THR A 413 -6.69 -45.20 -13.53
N LEU A 414 -6.56 -44.66 -14.75
CA LEU A 414 -6.09 -45.41 -15.91
C LEU A 414 -4.63 -45.88 -15.76
N SER A 415 -3.75 -45.03 -15.21
CA SER A 415 -2.38 -45.41 -14.87
C SER A 415 -2.35 -46.55 -13.85
N ASP A 416 -3.10 -46.42 -12.75
CA ASP A 416 -3.18 -47.44 -11.70
C ASP A 416 -3.69 -48.78 -12.28
N ILE A 417 -4.69 -48.77 -13.17
CA ILE A 417 -5.18 -49.97 -13.87
C ILE A 417 -4.06 -50.61 -14.70
N PHE A 418 -3.34 -49.84 -15.52
CA PHE A 418 -2.24 -50.36 -16.34
C PHE A 418 -1.07 -50.88 -15.51
N GLN A 419 -0.67 -50.17 -14.45
CA GLN A 419 0.40 -50.62 -13.55
C GLN A 419 0.00 -51.94 -12.86
N ASN A 420 -1.21 -52.02 -12.31
CA ASN A 420 -1.72 -53.22 -11.63
C ASN A 420 -1.84 -54.43 -12.59
N ALA A 421 -2.31 -54.23 -13.82
CA ALA A 421 -2.39 -55.29 -14.84
C ALA A 421 -1.01 -55.88 -15.20
N LEU A 422 0.07 -55.11 -15.02
CA LEU A 422 1.44 -55.51 -15.35
C LEU A 422 2.22 -56.11 -14.16
N VAL A 423 1.70 -56.03 -12.92
CA VAL A 423 2.34 -56.58 -11.71
C VAL A 423 2.77 -58.06 -11.81
N PRO A 424 2.00 -59.00 -12.42
CA PRO A 424 2.42 -60.40 -12.52
C PRO A 424 3.71 -60.59 -13.34
N PHE A 425 3.96 -59.69 -14.28
CA PHE A 425 5.13 -59.72 -15.15
C PHE A 425 6.30 -59.02 -14.45
N LYS A 426 7.21 -59.81 -13.86
CA LYS A 426 8.38 -59.31 -13.10
C LYS A 426 9.43 -58.64 -14.01
N PHE A 427 9.13 -57.45 -14.51
CA PHE A 427 10.07 -56.69 -15.34
C PHE A 427 11.27 -56.18 -14.52
N LYS A 428 12.46 -56.32 -15.07
CA LYS A 428 13.60 -55.42 -14.80
C LYS A 428 13.62 -54.40 -15.93
N VAL A 429 13.33 -53.14 -15.61
CA VAL A 429 13.47 -52.01 -16.53
C VAL A 429 14.57 -51.13 -15.98
N GLU A 430 15.67 -50.98 -16.72
CA GLU A 430 16.70 -50.00 -16.37
C GLU A 430 16.09 -48.59 -16.49
N GLY A 431 16.26 -47.77 -15.46
CA GLY A 431 15.62 -46.45 -15.34
C GLY A 431 14.27 -46.43 -14.59
N ALA A 432 13.58 -47.57 -14.45
CA ALA A 432 12.43 -47.68 -13.55
C ALA A 432 12.83 -48.46 -12.28
N SER A 433 13.33 -47.72 -11.29
CA SER A 433 13.55 -48.28 -9.95
C SER A 433 12.22 -48.80 -9.40
N LYS A 434 12.24 -49.98 -8.78
CA LYS A 434 11.05 -50.55 -8.15
C LYS A 434 10.58 -49.65 -7.01
N ARG A 435 9.52 -48.87 -7.24
CA ARG A 435 8.57 -48.46 -6.19
C ARG A 435 7.59 -49.58 -5.80
N ALA A 436 7.85 -50.81 -6.27
CA ALA A 436 7.24 -52.03 -5.77
C ALA A 436 7.89 -52.48 -4.44
N PHE A 437 7.74 -51.66 -3.40
CA PHE A 437 7.71 -52.13 -2.03
C PHE A 437 6.61 -51.40 -1.27
N VAL A 438 5.94 -52.13 -0.38
CA VAL A 438 4.81 -51.66 0.44
C VAL A 438 5.15 -50.31 1.06
N ARG A 439 4.18 -49.38 1.04
CA ARG A 439 4.26 -48.06 1.66
C ARG A 439 4.32 -48.18 3.19
N THR A 440 5.47 -48.61 3.71
CA THR A 440 5.81 -48.61 5.13
C THR A 440 6.58 -47.34 5.43
N GLU A 441 5.94 -46.42 6.15
CA GLU A 441 6.53 -45.16 6.61
C GLU A 441 7.74 -45.42 7.52
N ALA A 442 8.93 -45.47 6.95
CA ALA A 442 10.17 -45.55 7.70
C ALA A 442 10.51 -44.18 8.28
N ARG A 443 9.99 -43.86 9.47
CA ARG A 443 10.45 -42.70 10.25
C ARG A 443 11.93 -42.89 10.62
N ILE A 444 12.75 -41.95 10.20
CA ILE A 444 14.18 -41.84 10.52
C ILE A 444 14.34 -40.70 11.54
N PRO A 445 15.02 -40.93 12.69
CA PRO A 445 15.33 -39.88 13.64
C PRO A 445 16.41 -38.95 13.09
N CYS A 446 16.15 -37.65 13.12
CA CYS A 446 17.06 -36.61 12.62
C CYS A 446 17.32 -35.56 13.71
N LYS A 447 18.59 -35.21 13.92
CA LYS A 447 19.01 -34.03 14.70
C LYS A 447 19.26 -32.88 13.73
N PHE A 448 18.86 -31.66 14.07
CA PHE A 448 18.98 -30.49 13.19
C PHE A 448 19.90 -29.42 13.77
N LYS A 449 20.84 -28.91 12.97
CA LYS A 449 21.58 -27.67 13.23
C LYS A 449 20.99 -26.55 12.35
N VAL A 450 20.71 -25.40 12.96
CA VAL A 450 20.12 -24.24 12.28
C VAL A 450 21.21 -23.26 11.90
N LEU A 451 21.13 -22.73 10.68
CA LEU A 451 22.08 -21.78 10.11
C LEU A 451 21.33 -20.49 9.75
N LEU A 452 21.58 -19.42 10.49
CA LEU A 452 20.97 -18.10 10.31
C LEU A 452 21.98 -17.16 9.66
N SER A 453 21.54 -16.44 8.62
CA SER A 453 22.28 -15.31 8.03
C SER A 453 23.72 -15.58 7.56
N GLY A 454 24.12 -16.85 7.43
CA GLY A 454 25.42 -17.29 6.89
C GLY A 454 26.49 -17.65 7.93
N GLU A 455 26.26 -17.40 9.22
CA GLU A 455 27.17 -17.82 10.29
C GLU A 455 26.76 -19.17 10.90
N LEU A 456 27.75 -19.99 11.22
CA LEU A 456 27.59 -21.31 11.79
C LEU A 456 27.73 -21.19 13.31
N VAL A 457 26.61 -21.26 14.04
CA VAL A 457 26.62 -21.31 15.51
C VAL A 457 27.14 -22.68 15.93
N ASP A 458 28.45 -22.80 16.09
CA ASP A 458 29.13 -24.04 16.48
C ASP A 458 29.75 -23.87 17.86
N SER A 459 28.98 -24.24 18.90
CA SER A 459 29.49 -24.45 20.26
C SER A 459 29.56 -25.96 20.53
N ASN A 460 30.79 -26.45 20.71
CA ASN A 460 31.04 -27.83 21.15
C ASN A 460 30.38 -28.07 22.51
N LEU A 461 29.38 -28.96 22.57
CA LEU A 461 28.95 -29.67 23.78
C LEU A 461 28.23 -30.97 23.35
N THR A 462 28.50 -32.08 24.05
CA THR A 462 28.19 -33.45 23.59
C THR A 462 26.89 -34.01 24.19
N SER A 463 26.02 -34.55 23.31
CA SER A 463 25.12 -35.73 23.44
C SER A 463 24.62 -36.16 24.84
N GLY A 464 23.32 -36.42 25.09
CA GLY A 464 22.10 -36.48 24.25
C GLY A 464 20.86 -36.59 25.19
N ASP A 465 19.63 -36.19 24.83
CA ASP A 465 18.62 -36.87 23.96
C ASP A 465 17.45 -37.40 24.82
N PHE A 466 16.14 -37.28 24.54
CA PHE A 466 15.31 -36.64 23.49
C PHE A 466 14.09 -35.97 24.21
N GLU A 467 13.13 -35.21 23.65
CA GLU A 467 12.26 -35.40 22.46
C GLU A 467 11.76 -34.04 21.93
N MET A 468 11.82 -33.82 20.61
CA MET A 468 11.20 -32.65 19.95
C MET A 468 9.74 -32.95 19.60
N ARG A 469 8.78 -32.21 20.16
CA ARG A 469 7.36 -32.25 19.75
C ARG A 469 6.96 -31.04 18.90
N GLY A 470 7.50 -30.99 17.68
CA GLY A 470 7.02 -30.10 16.62
C GLY A 470 6.14 -30.84 15.62
N VAL A 471 4.92 -30.36 15.37
CA VAL A 471 4.04 -30.94 14.33
C VAL A 471 4.39 -30.32 12.98
N ILE A 472 5.01 -31.11 12.10
CA ILE A 472 5.20 -30.74 10.69
C ILE A 472 3.83 -30.87 9.99
N THR A 473 3.03 -29.81 10.01
CA THR A 473 1.80 -29.74 9.21
C THR A 473 2.15 -29.53 7.73
N ASN A 474 2.05 -30.62 6.97
CA ASN A 474 2.13 -30.69 5.50
C ASN A 474 3.54 -30.76 4.88
N LEU A 475 4.33 -31.74 5.30
CA LEU A 475 4.69 -32.80 4.35
C LEU A 475 3.68 -33.94 4.54
N SER A 476 3.37 -34.69 3.48
CA SER A 476 2.36 -35.75 3.54
C SER A 476 2.75 -36.85 4.54
N ALA A 477 2.09 -36.84 5.70
CA ALA A 477 2.31 -37.68 6.89
C ALA A 477 3.67 -37.49 7.60
N GLY A 478 3.63 -37.43 8.93
CA GLY A 478 4.78 -37.02 9.76
C GLY A 478 5.95 -37.99 9.71
N GLY A 479 7.06 -37.55 9.10
CA GLY A 479 8.37 -38.20 9.09
C GLY A 479 9.30 -37.53 8.08
N CYS A 480 10.60 -37.48 8.37
CA CYS A 480 11.58 -37.01 7.39
C CYS A 480 11.88 -38.15 6.40
N VAL A 481 11.31 -38.08 5.19
CA VAL A 481 11.52 -39.08 4.14
C VAL A 481 12.66 -38.61 3.22
N VAL A 482 13.78 -39.33 3.26
CA VAL A 482 14.95 -39.10 2.41
C VAL A 482 15.20 -40.37 1.61
N GLU A 483 14.84 -40.38 0.32
CA GLU A 483 14.83 -41.63 -0.47
C GLU A 483 16.20 -42.00 -1.04
N THR A 484 17.08 -41.03 -1.37
CA THR A 484 18.46 -41.29 -1.83
C THR A 484 19.42 -40.12 -1.57
N GLY A 485 20.73 -40.35 -1.76
CA GLY A 485 21.74 -39.29 -1.72
C GLY A 485 21.65 -38.23 -2.84
N GLN A 486 20.80 -38.40 -3.86
CA GLN A 486 20.60 -37.40 -4.91
C GLN A 486 19.63 -36.27 -4.51
N ASP A 487 18.80 -36.46 -3.47
CA ASP A 487 17.87 -35.43 -2.98
C ASP A 487 18.58 -34.19 -2.39
N LEU A 488 19.86 -34.32 -2.04
CA LEU A 488 20.70 -33.25 -1.49
C LEU A 488 21.07 -32.18 -2.53
N GLU A 489 21.22 -32.54 -3.81
CA GLU A 489 21.62 -31.58 -4.85
C GLU A 489 20.47 -30.66 -5.28
N GLN A 490 19.21 -31.06 -5.06
CA GLN A 490 18.04 -30.28 -5.49
C GLN A 490 17.48 -29.31 -4.43
N GLY A 491 17.97 -29.36 -3.19
CA GLY A 491 17.71 -28.33 -2.16
C GLY A 491 16.23 -28.15 -1.79
N LYS A 492 15.57 -29.22 -1.34
CA LYS A 492 14.16 -29.19 -0.88
C LYS A 492 13.96 -28.15 0.25
N TYR A 493 12.86 -27.40 0.16
CA TYR A 493 12.41 -26.48 1.20
C TYR A 493 11.57 -27.23 2.25
N VAL A 494 11.77 -26.90 3.51
CA VAL A 494 11.06 -27.43 4.67
C VAL A 494 10.31 -26.27 5.33
N ILE A 495 8.99 -26.42 5.51
CA ILE A 495 8.16 -25.41 6.17
C ILE A 495 8.14 -25.70 7.67
N PHE A 496 8.57 -24.72 8.45
CA PHE A 496 8.52 -24.76 9.91
C PHE A 496 7.32 -23.97 10.44
N SER A 497 6.77 -24.49 11.52
CA SER A 497 5.74 -23.82 12.33
C SER A 497 6.18 -23.91 13.78
N PHE A 498 6.32 -22.76 14.44
CA PHE A 498 6.80 -22.64 15.81
C PHE A 498 5.67 -22.12 16.69
N GLN A 499 5.44 -22.75 17.83
CA GLN A 499 4.55 -22.24 18.87
C GLN A 499 5.38 -21.73 20.05
N LEU A 500 5.40 -20.41 20.22
CA LEU A 500 6.12 -19.71 21.28
C LEU A 500 5.09 -19.14 22.25
N SER A 501 4.88 -19.84 23.38
CA SER A 501 3.88 -19.50 24.38
C SER A 501 2.48 -19.32 23.75
N ASN A 502 1.97 -18.08 23.67
CA ASN A 502 0.66 -17.74 23.09
C ASN A 502 0.73 -17.21 21.64
N GLN A 503 1.91 -17.16 21.01
CA GLN A 503 2.03 -16.77 19.59
C GLN A 503 2.41 -17.96 18.72
N PHE A 504 1.68 -18.10 17.62
CA PHE A 504 1.86 -19.18 16.65
C PHE A 504 2.44 -18.59 15.36
N VAL A 505 3.69 -18.95 15.04
CA VAL A 505 4.40 -18.45 13.85
C VAL A 505 4.45 -19.57 12.82
N GLN A 506 3.60 -19.48 11.80
CA GLN A 506 3.49 -20.45 10.70
C GLN A 506 4.24 -19.99 9.46
N GLY A 507 4.71 -20.96 8.67
CA GLY A 507 5.10 -20.73 7.27
C GLY A 507 6.55 -20.33 7.03
N ILE A 508 7.44 -20.37 8.03
CA ILE A 508 8.85 -20.04 7.82
C ILE A 508 9.52 -21.15 6.99
N GLN A 509 9.92 -20.81 5.76
CA GLN A 509 10.60 -21.74 4.85
C GLN A 509 12.11 -21.76 5.11
N GLY A 510 12.62 -22.91 5.55
CA GLY A 510 14.05 -23.20 5.61
C GLY A 510 14.48 -24.08 4.44
N ARG A 511 15.68 -23.87 3.89
CA ARG A 511 16.26 -24.74 2.87
C ARG A 511 17.19 -25.75 3.53
N LEU A 512 17.02 -27.05 3.26
CA LEU A 512 17.97 -28.07 3.69
C LEU A 512 19.27 -27.92 2.87
N VAL A 513 20.39 -27.62 3.54
CA VAL A 513 21.70 -27.36 2.92
C VAL A 513 22.64 -28.55 3.04
N ARG A 514 22.53 -29.34 4.12
CA ARG A 514 23.35 -30.54 4.32
C ARG A 514 22.57 -31.60 5.07
N LEU A 515 22.84 -32.86 4.79
CA LEU A 515 22.39 -33.99 5.58
C LEU A 515 23.53 -35.01 5.61
N LYS A 516 23.95 -35.44 6.80
CA LYS A 516 25.06 -36.39 7.01
C LYS A 516 24.65 -37.41 8.06
N LYS A 517 25.09 -38.67 7.92
CA LYS A 517 24.96 -39.66 9.00
C LYS A 517 25.75 -39.19 10.23
N ALA A 518 25.10 -39.20 11.40
CA ALA A 518 25.73 -38.82 12.67
C ALA A 518 26.84 -39.83 13.01
N ALA A 519 27.96 -39.34 13.53
CA ALA A 519 29.13 -40.18 13.80
C ALA A 519 29.03 -40.82 15.19
N GLY A 520 28.62 -42.09 15.24
CA GLY A 520 28.72 -42.93 16.45
C GLY A 520 27.43 -43.15 17.24
N GLU A 521 26.33 -42.49 16.90
CA GLU A 521 25.04 -42.63 17.60
C GLU A 521 24.00 -43.39 16.76
N THR A 522 23.60 -44.56 17.25
CA THR A 522 22.34 -45.20 16.88
C THR A 522 21.29 -44.91 17.95
N ASP A 523 20.06 -44.59 17.53
CA ASP A 523 18.88 -44.46 18.39
C ASP A 523 18.65 -45.74 19.25
N VAL A 524 17.86 -45.63 20.31
CA VAL A 524 17.55 -46.69 21.30
C VAL A 524 17.03 -47.98 20.66
N MET A 525 16.49 -47.90 19.43
CA MET A 525 16.07 -49.05 18.61
C MET A 525 17.06 -49.48 17.51
N GLY A 526 18.34 -49.13 17.63
CA GLY A 526 19.43 -49.56 16.73
C GLY A 526 19.39 -48.96 15.32
N LYS A 527 18.72 -47.82 15.13
CA LYS A 527 18.61 -47.12 13.84
C LYS A 527 19.68 -46.05 13.68
N ASP A 528 20.15 -45.88 12.45
CA ASP A 528 21.08 -44.81 12.06
C ASP A 528 20.46 -43.42 12.25
N THR A 529 21.13 -42.55 13.01
CA THR A 529 20.74 -41.14 13.20
C THR A 529 21.40 -40.24 12.15
N TYR A 530 20.70 -39.19 11.70
CA TYR A 530 21.21 -38.24 10.70
C TYR A 530 21.19 -36.80 11.23
N GLU A 531 22.25 -36.05 10.93
CA GLU A 531 22.37 -34.60 11.18
C GLU A 531 21.98 -33.80 9.93
N GLY A 532 20.97 -32.95 10.03
CA GLY A 532 20.54 -32.02 8.98
C GLY A 532 20.94 -30.58 9.30
N VAL A 533 21.53 -29.86 8.33
CA VAL A 533 21.82 -28.42 8.43
C VAL A 533 20.81 -27.66 7.58
N ILE A 534 20.05 -26.75 8.19
CA ILE A 534 18.97 -26.00 7.55
C ILE A 534 19.28 -24.52 7.61
N SER A 535 19.25 -23.86 6.44
CA SER A 535 19.49 -22.43 6.31
C SER A 535 18.19 -21.68 6.09
N PHE A 536 17.98 -20.64 6.88
CA PHE A 536 16.84 -19.73 6.72
C PHE A 536 17.34 -18.41 6.13
N ASN A 537 16.87 -18.09 4.93
CA ASN A 537 17.26 -16.87 4.21
C ASN A 537 16.10 -15.85 4.26
N ASN A 538 16.42 -14.56 4.30
CA ASN A 538 15.45 -13.45 4.36
C ASN A 538 14.44 -13.51 5.52
N VAL A 539 14.85 -14.04 6.68
CA VAL A 539 14.10 -13.86 7.93
C VAL A 539 14.24 -12.42 8.40
N SER A 540 13.15 -11.75 8.79
CA SER A 540 13.24 -10.38 9.33
C SER A 540 13.91 -10.38 10.71
N ARG A 541 14.59 -9.29 11.08
CA ARG A 541 15.34 -9.19 12.36
C ARG A 541 14.52 -9.49 13.61
N GLU A 542 13.21 -9.21 13.61
CA GLU A 542 12.31 -9.60 14.70
C GLU A 542 12.18 -11.13 14.81
N HIS A 543 11.93 -11.83 13.70
CA HIS A 543 11.82 -13.28 13.68
C HIS A 543 13.18 -13.97 13.93
N GLU A 544 14.28 -13.40 13.45
CA GLU A 544 15.64 -13.88 13.72
C GLU A 544 15.92 -13.87 15.23
N LYS A 545 15.61 -12.75 15.90
CA LYS A 545 15.73 -12.65 17.36
C LYS A 545 14.81 -13.62 18.10
N VAL A 546 13.55 -13.78 17.67
CA VAL A 546 12.61 -14.75 18.27
C VAL A 546 13.10 -16.20 18.14
N ILE A 547 13.69 -16.58 17.01
CA ILE A 547 14.27 -17.91 16.81
C ILE A 547 15.48 -18.13 17.74
N VAL A 548 16.37 -17.14 17.87
CA VAL A 548 17.53 -17.20 18.76
C VAL A 548 17.12 -17.23 20.24
N ASP A 549 16.23 -16.33 20.67
CA ASP A 549 15.74 -16.27 22.06
C ASP A 549 14.96 -17.54 22.45
N TYR A 550 14.31 -18.23 21.50
CA TYR A 550 13.68 -19.53 21.75
C TYR A 550 14.70 -20.65 22.00
N VAL A 551 15.73 -20.74 21.15
CA VAL A 551 16.81 -21.72 21.29
C VAL A 551 17.55 -21.52 22.62
N LEU A 552 17.84 -20.26 22.98
CA LEU A 552 18.52 -19.92 24.24
C LEU A 552 17.65 -20.14 25.49
N ASN A 553 16.34 -19.84 25.46
CA ASN A 553 15.47 -20.11 26.61
C ASN A 553 15.16 -21.60 26.79
N ALA A 554 15.06 -22.37 25.70
CA ALA A 554 14.90 -23.82 25.78
C ALA A 554 16.10 -24.49 26.46
N GLN A 555 17.32 -24.00 26.18
CA GLN A 555 18.54 -24.40 26.88
C GLN A 555 18.49 -24.02 28.39
N LYS A 556 18.09 -22.79 28.71
CA LYS A 556 18.10 -22.29 30.09
C LYS A 556 17.06 -22.95 31.01
N GLN A 557 15.89 -23.34 30.49
CA GLN A 557 14.91 -24.11 31.26
C GLN A 557 15.35 -25.57 31.47
N PHE A 558 16.15 -26.12 30.56
CA PHE A 558 16.75 -27.45 30.68
C PHE A 558 17.80 -27.51 31.81
N GLU A 559 18.61 -26.46 31.96
CA GLU A 559 19.56 -26.27 33.08
C GLU A 559 18.84 -26.24 34.44
N GLN A 560 17.77 -25.43 34.58
CA GLN A 560 17.01 -25.29 35.82
C GLN A 560 16.25 -26.57 36.23
N ALA A 561 15.70 -27.32 35.27
CA ALA A 561 14.95 -28.55 35.56
C ALA A 561 15.84 -29.69 36.08
N LEU A 562 17.15 -29.65 35.80
CA LEU A 562 18.14 -30.62 36.25
C LEU A 562 18.92 -30.18 37.51
N GLY A 563 18.67 -28.97 38.02
CA GLY A 563 19.30 -28.47 39.25
C GLY A 563 20.79 -28.17 39.12
N ILE A 564 21.26 -27.84 37.90
CA ILE A 564 22.65 -27.47 37.64
C ILE A 564 22.70 -25.96 37.39
N GLU A 565 23.15 -25.20 38.40
CA GLU A 565 23.63 -23.83 38.19
C GLU A 565 25.12 -23.88 37.79
N GLY A 566 25.44 -23.40 36.58
CA GLY A 566 26.81 -23.39 36.05
C GLY A 566 26.89 -22.90 34.61
#